data_AF-A0A497NHL6-F1
#
_entry.id   AF-A0A497NHL6-F1
#
_cell.length_a   1.000
_cell.length_b   1.000
_cell.length_c   1.000
_cell.angle_alpha   90.00
_cell.angle_beta   90.00
_cell.angle_gamma   90.00
#
_symmetry.space_group_name_H-M   'P 1'
#
loop_
_entity.id
_entity.type
_entity.pdbx_description
1 polymer ?
#
loop_
_entity_poly.entity_id
_entity_poly.type
_entity_poly.pdbx_seq_one_letter_code
_entity_poly.pdbx_strand_id
1 'polypeptide(L)' 'MPVIESYDFGEIIIDRRRYFNDVIIFPDRVKSGWWRREGHKLSIEDLE' A
#
# COMPACT_ATOMS: atom_id res chain seq x y z
N MET A 1 -11.58 0.43 -9.50
CA MET A 1 -10.16 0.76 -9.29
C MET A 1 -10.07 1.83 -8.25
N PRO A 2 -9.34 1.61 -7.16
CA PRO A 2 -9.09 2.64 -6.15
C PRO A 2 -8.42 3.87 -6.77
N VAL A 3 -8.86 5.07 -6.39
CA VAL A 3 -8.30 6.34 -6.88
C VAL A 3 -7.28 6.85 -5.87
N ILE A 4 -6.05 7.07 -6.32
CA ILE A 4 -5.03 7.73 -5.50
C ILE A 4 -5.23 9.24 -5.63
N GLU A 5 -5.69 9.89 -4.57
CA GLU A 5 -5.89 11.34 -4.58
C GLU A 5 -4.59 12.11 -4.32
N SER A 6 -3.73 11.61 -3.44
CA SER A 6 -2.43 12.21 -3.14
C SER A 6 -1.43 11.22 -2.56
N TYR A 7 -0.15 11.54 -2.74
CA TYR A 7 0.97 10.80 -2.15
C TYR A 7 2.02 11.80 -1.65
N ASP A 8 2.48 11.58 -0.43
CA ASP A 8 3.61 12.25 0.20
C ASP A 8 4.48 11.20 0.90
N PHE A 9 5.72 11.57 1.24
CA PHE A 9 6.60 10.63 1.94
C PHE A 9 6.00 10.21 3.30
N GLY A 10 5.58 8.95 3.39
CA GLY A 10 4.94 8.38 4.58
C GLY A 10 3.42 8.57 4.67
N GLU A 11 2.77 9.17 3.67
CA GLU A 11 1.30 9.29 3.62
C GLU A 11 0.77 9.06 2.20
N ILE A 12 -0.30 8.28 2.07
CA ILE A 12 -1.06 8.16 0.82
C ILE A 12 -2.56 8.25 1.09
N ILE A 13 -3.29 8.97 0.24
CA ILE A 13 -4.75 9.07 0.28
C ILE A 13 -5.31 8.30 -0.91
N ILE A 14 -6.13 7.29 -0.59
CA ILE A 14 -6.79 6.42 -1.58
C ILE A 14 -8.27 6.30 -1.21
N ASP A 15 -9.17 6.62 -2.14
CA ASP A 15 -10.62 6.62 -1.92
C ASP A 15 -11.03 7.36 -0.63
N ARG A 16 -10.44 8.54 -0.41
CA ARG A 16 -10.58 9.39 0.80
C ARG A 16 -10.11 8.76 2.11
N ARG A 17 -9.45 7.59 2.08
CA ARG A 17 -8.78 6.99 3.24
C ARG A 17 -7.31 7.34 3.25
N ARG A 18 -6.82 7.77 4.41
CA ARG A 18 -5.39 8.00 4.68
C ARG A 18 -4.71 6.72 5.15
N TYR A 19 -3.51 6.49 4.64
CA TYR A 19 -2.63 5.40 5.03
C TYR A 19 -1.25 5.95 5.36
N PHE A 20 -0.68 5.49 6.47
CA PHE A 20 0.68 5.85 6.92
C PHE A 20 1.66 4.67 6.86
N ASN A 21 1.18 3.50 6.48
CA ASN A 21 1.95 2.27 6.31
C ASN A 21 1.90 1.85 4.85
N ASP A 22 2.83 0.97 4.45
CA ASP A 22 2.84 0.36 3.14
C ASP A 22 1.49 -0.32 2.82
N VAL A 23 1.03 -0.14 1.58
CA VAL A 23 -0.23 -0.70 1.06
C VAL A 23 0.02 -1.43 -0.26
N ILE A 24 -0.84 -2.40 -0.58
CA ILE A 24 -0.95 -3.02 -1.91
C ILE A 24 -2.31 -2.64 -2.50
N ILE A 25 -2.31 -2.07 -3.71
CA ILE A 25 -3.52 -1.63 -4.40
C ILE A 25 -3.92 -2.67 -5.46
N PHE A 26 -5.13 -3.21 -5.33
CA PHE A 26 -5.75 -4.13 -6.29
C PHE A 26 -6.85 -3.39 -7.07
N PRO A 27 -7.34 -3.92 -8.22
CA PRO A 27 -8.42 -3.29 -8.97
C PRO A 27 -9.73 -3.06 -8.20
N ASP A 28 -9.97 -3.86 -7.17
CA ASP A 28 -11.20 -3.93 -6.37
C ASP A 28 -11.02 -3.52 -4.90
N ARG A 29 -9.78 -3.45 -4.38
CA ARG A 29 -9.52 -3.18 -2.96
C ARG A 29 -8.11 -2.63 -2.69
N VAL A 30 -7.90 -2.16 -1.47
CA VAL A 30 -6.58 -1.80 -0.92
C VAL A 30 -6.28 -2.72 0.27
N LYS A 31 -5.15 -3.43 0.23
CA LYS A 31 -4.60 -4.17 1.38
C LYS A 31 -3.63 -3.25 2.12
N SER A 32 -3.97 -2.88 3.36
CA SER A 32 -3.14 -2.04 4.22
C SER A 32 -2.35 -2.85 5.23
N GLY A 33 -1.33 -2.25 5.84
CA GLY A 33 -0.50 -2.92 6.84
C GLY A 33 0.40 -3.97 6.21
N TRP A 34 0.79 -3.76 4.96
CA TRP A 34 1.69 -4.64 4.26
C TRP A 34 3.09 -4.51 4.87
N TRP A 35 3.71 -5.64 5.17
CA TRP A 35 5.05 -5.69 5.75
C TRP A 35 5.93 -6.60 4.91
N ARG A 36 7.18 -6.17 4.70
CA ARG A 36 8.18 -6.94 3.97
C ARG A 36 9.12 -7.65 4.92
N ARG A 37 9.56 -8.84 4.54
CA ARG A 37 10.59 -9.59 5.25
C ARG A 37 11.93 -8.85 5.28
N GLU A 38 12.28 -8.16 4.20
CA GLU A 38 13.53 -7.42 4.04
C GLU A 38 13.27 -6.06 3.36
N GLY A 39 13.94 -5.01 3.84
CA GLY A 39 13.90 -3.70 3.20
C GLY A 39 14.53 -3.74 1.80
N HIS A 40 13.99 -2.95 0.86
CA HIS A 40 14.52 -2.83 -0.52
C HIS A 40 14.49 -4.11 -1.38
N LYS A 41 13.87 -5.18 -0.90
CA LYS A 41 13.68 -6.43 -1.64
C LYS A 41 12.25 -6.91 -1.53
N LEU A 42 11.67 -7.33 -2.66
CA LEU A 42 10.35 -7.95 -2.70
C LEU A 42 10.52 -9.47 -2.84
N SER A 43 9.92 -10.23 -1.94
CA SER A 43 9.84 -11.69 -1.98
C SER A 43 8.39 -12.14 -2.23
N ILE A 44 8.20 -13.36 -2.72
CA ILE A 44 6.85 -13.93 -2.93
C ILE A 44 6.07 -14.00 -1.62
N GLU A 45 6.75 -14.33 -0.51
CA GLU A 45 6.20 -14.36 0.86
C GLU A 45 5.59 -13.01 1.28
N ASP A 46 6.08 -11.88 0.75
CA ASP A 46 5.54 -10.57 1.08
C ASP A 46 4.16 -10.34 0.44
N LEU A 47 3.79 -11.10 -0.60
CA LEU A 47 2.56 -10.90 -1.37
C LEU A 47 1.37 -11.74 -0.89
N GLU A 48 1.57 -12.62 0.09
CA GLU A 48 0.53 -13.45 0.72
C GLU A 48 -0.49 -12.59 1.50
#